data_AF-A0A1T4QS37-F1
#
_entry.id   AF-A0A1T4QS37-F1
#
_cell.length_a   1.000
_cell.length_b   1.000
_cell.length_c   1.000
_cell.angle_alpha   90.00
_cell.angle_beta   90.00
_cell.angle_gamma   90.00
#
_symmetry.space_group_name_H-M   'P 1'
#
loop_
_entity.id
_entity.type
_entity.pdbx_description
1 polymer ?
#
loop_
_entity_poly.entity_id
_entity_poly.type
_entity_poly.pdbx_seq_one_letter_code
_entity_poly.pdbx_strand_id
1 'polypeptide(L)' 'MTGLTKKYKEYLNDSYSPIDVNTLPAFVDMRAMFEYAKKKCVQISQLTKEEKSKFLIPNTRVSVP' A
#
# COMPACT_ATOMS: atom_id res chain seq x y z
N MET A 1 -34.27 1.54 10.92
CA MET A 1 -33.11 1.44 10.00
C MET A 1 -31.87 1.27 10.87
N THR A 2 -31.28 0.09 10.86
CA THR A 2 -30.24 -0.35 11.80
C THR A 2 -28.98 0.52 11.63
N GLY A 3 -28.31 0.86 12.75
CA GLY A 3 -27.17 1.79 12.76
C GLY A 3 -26.00 1.44 11.82
N LEU A 4 -25.97 0.21 11.31
CA LEU A 4 -25.04 -0.26 10.27
C LEU A 4 -25.22 0.49 8.94
N THR A 5 -26.46 0.75 8.51
CA THR A 5 -26.75 1.43 7.23
C THR A 5 -26.41 2.93 7.29
N LYS A 6 -26.45 3.51 8.50
CA LYS A 6 -26.14 4.93 8.74
C LYS A 6 -24.63 5.18 8.62
N LYS A 7 -23.81 4.36 9.26
CA LYS A 7 -22.34 4.43 9.15
C LYS A 7 -21.85 4.20 7.72
N TYR A 8 -22.44 3.26 6.99
CA TYR A 8 -22.08 3.01 5.60
C TYR A 8 -22.30 4.24 4.69
N LYS A 9 -23.41 4.96 4.87
CA LYS A 9 -23.68 6.20 4.13
C LYS A 9 -22.72 7.33 4.50
N GLU A 10 -22.33 7.41 5.77
CA GLU A 10 -21.33 8.37 6.25
C GLU A 10 -19.97 8.09 5.60
N TYR A 11 -19.51 6.83 5.57
CA TYR A 11 -18.27 6.43 4.86
C TYR A 11 -18.31 6.69 3.35
N LEU A 12 -19.47 6.55 2.70
CA LEU A 12 -19.59 6.86 1.27
C LEU A 12 -19.54 8.35 0.95
N ASN A 13 -19.88 9.20 1.93
CA ASN A 13 -19.81 10.66 1.79
C ASN A 13 -18.42 11.21 2.12
N ASP A 14 -17.54 10.43 2.74
CA ASP A 14 -16.15 10.79 2.95
C ASP A 14 -15.43 10.88 1.59
N SER A 15 -15.24 12.10 1.12
CA SER A 15 -14.41 12.37 -0.05
C SER A 15 -12.95 12.31 0.39
N TYR A 16 -12.27 11.21 0.04
CA TYR A 16 -10.83 11.12 0.23
C TYR A 16 -10.14 12.15 -0.66
N SER A 17 -9.32 13.00 -0.05
CA SER A 17 -8.41 13.84 -0.83
C SER A 17 -7.42 12.95 -1.59
N PRO A 18 -7.05 13.28 -2.84
CA PRO A 18 -6.05 12.53 -3.59
C PRO A 18 -4.77 12.38 -2.77
N ILE A 19 -4.22 11.16 -2.74
CA ILE A 19 -2.94 10.91 -2.09
C ILE A 19 -1.85 11.55 -2.95
N ASP A 20 -1.14 12.54 -2.41
CA ASP A 20 0.04 13.09 -3.07
C ASP A 20 1.20 12.09 -2.97
N VAL A 21 1.45 11.41 -4.08
CA VAL A 21 2.52 10.40 -4.21
C VAL A 21 3.90 10.95 -3.87
N ASN A 22 4.13 12.26 -4.02
CA ASN A 22 5.43 12.87 -3.72
C ASN A 22 5.70 12.97 -2.22
N THR A 23 4.66 12.96 -1.39
CA THR A 23 4.76 12.99 0.08
C THR A 23 4.94 11.62 0.72
N LEU A 24 4.81 10.54 -0.05
CA LEU A 24 4.96 9.19 0.50
C LEU A 24 6.42 8.93 0.91
N PRO A 25 6.68 8.36 2.09
CA PRO A 25 8.04 8.14 2.59
C PRO A 25 8.78 7.03 1.82
N ALA A 26 8.05 6.11 1.20
CA ALA A 26 8.61 5.02 0.42
C ALA A 26 7.63 4.56 -0.66
N PHE A 27 8.19 3.98 -1.72
CA PHE A 27 7.48 3.31 -2.79
C PHE A 27 7.78 1.82 -2.75
N VAL A 28 6.93 1.01 -3.38
CA VAL A 28 7.17 -0.43 -3.53
C VAL A 28 7.41 -0.73 -5.01
N ASP A 29 8.52 -1.41 -5.31
CA ASP A 29 8.73 -1.97 -6.64
C ASP A 29 7.87 -3.24 -6.80
N MET A 30 6.63 -3.03 -7.23
CA MET A 30 5.69 -4.12 -7.46
C MET A 30 6.18 -5.10 -8.53
N ARG A 31 6.88 -4.63 -9.57
CA ARG A 31 7.35 -5.50 -10.66
C ARG A 31 8.39 -6.49 -10.15
N ALA A 32 9.39 -6.01 -9.42
CA ALA A 32 10.40 -6.87 -8.82
C ALA A 32 9.80 -7.84 -7.79
N MET A 33 8.81 -7.37 -7.02
CA MET A 33 8.09 -8.19 -6.05
C MET A 33 7.27 -9.32 -6.70
N PHE A 34 6.59 -9.04 -7.83
CA PHE A 34 5.86 -10.05 -8.60
C PHE A 34 6.79 -11.12 -9.16
N GLU A 35 7.91 -10.72 -9.76
CA GLU A 35 8.90 -11.65 -10.29
C GLU A 35 9.52 -12.53 -9.20
N TYR A 36 9.78 -11.97 -8.02
CA TYR A 36 10.26 -12.72 -6.86
C TYR A 36 9.23 -13.75 -6.37
N ALA A 37 7.96 -13.34 -6.22
CA ALA A 37 6.88 -14.23 -5.82
C ALA A 37 6.70 -15.38 -6.82
N LYS A 38 6.78 -15.07 -8.12
CA LYS A 38 6.70 -16.04 -9.22
C LYS A 38 7.84 -17.04 -9.17
N LYS A 39 9.09 -16.61 -8.96
CA LYS A 39 10.25 -17.50 -8.79
C LYS A 39 10.11 -18.45 -7.61
N LYS A 40 9.44 -17.99 -6.55
CA LYS A 40 9.20 -18.77 -5.33
C LYS A 40 7.91 -19.62 -5.41
N CYS A 41 7.17 -19.54 -6.52
CA CYS A 41 5.88 -20.20 -6.74
C CYS A 41 4.82 -19.89 -5.66
N VAL A 42 4.83 -18.68 -5.13
CA VAL A 42 3.88 -18.21 -4.11
C VAL A 42 3.18 -16.94 -4.55
N GLN A 43 2.04 -16.63 -3.94
CA GLN A 43 1.37 -15.35 -4.13
C GLN A 43 2.08 -14.23 -3.35
N ILE A 44 1.98 -12.98 -3.80
CA ILE A 44 2.50 -11.82 -3.06
C ILE A 44 1.91 -11.74 -1.64
N SER A 45 0.64 -12.13 -1.48
CA SER A 45 -0.03 -12.21 -0.18
C SER A 45 0.70 -13.12 0.81
N GLN A 46 1.36 -14.17 0.31
CA GLN A 46 2.05 -15.20 1.08
C GLN A 46 3.53 -14.87 1.38
N LEU A 47 4.07 -13.78 0.84
CA LEU A 47 5.43 -13.32 1.17
C LEU A 47 5.49 -12.78 2.61
N THR A 48 6.58 -13.07 3.33
CA THR A 48 6.78 -12.56 4.70
C THR A 48 7.07 -11.06 4.69
N LYS A 49 6.92 -10.39 5.85
CA LYS A 49 7.20 -8.95 5.95
C LYS A 49 8.66 -8.63 5.61
N GLU A 50 9.60 -9.50 5.99
CA GLU A 50 11.04 -9.32 5.67
C GLU A 50 11.32 -9.50 4.18
N GLU A 51 10.53 -10.29 3.46
CA GLU A 51 10.66 -10.42 2.01
C GLU A 51 10.11 -9.20 1.30
N LYS A 52 8.97 -8.68 1.76
CA LYS A 52 8.33 -7.49 1.19
C LYS A 52 9.19 -6.24 1.39
N SER A 53 9.90 -6.14 2.51
CA SER A 53 10.74 -4.97 2.80
C SER A 53 11.92 -4.80 1.84
N LYS A 54 12.37 -5.88 1.17
CA LYS A 54 13.43 -5.82 0.15
C LYS A 54 13.05 -5.01 -1.09
N PHE A 55 11.75 -4.79 -1.31
CA PHE A 55 11.22 -4.07 -2.46
C PHE A 55 10.78 -2.64 -2.11
N LEU A 56 11.02 -2.20 -0.87
CA LEU A 56 10.77 -0.81 -0.47
C LEU A 56 11.88 0.09 -1.01
N ILE A 57 11.49 1.05 -1.83
CA ILE A 57 12.34 2.11 -2.35
C ILE A 57 12.07 3.36 -1.52
N PRO A 58 13.02 3.84 -0.69
CA PRO A 58 12.83 5.07 0.06
C PRO A 58 12.63 6.26 -0.89
N ASN A 59 11.69 7.14 -0.57
CA ASN A 59 11.48 8.35 -1.35
C ASN A 59 12.54 9.38 -0.96
N THR A 60 13.59 9.49 -1.77
CA THR A 60 14.73 10.41 -1.54
C THR A 60 14.35 11.89 -1.60
N ARG A 61 13.14 12.22 -2.08
CA ARG A 61 12.63 13.60 -2.14
C ARG A 61 11.98 14.06 -0.84
N VAL A 62 11.65 13.14 0.05
CA VAL A 62 11.12 13.45 1.38
C VAL A 62 12.31 13.43 2.33
N SER A 63 12.95 14.60 2.52
CA SER A 63 13.91 14.78 3.61
C SER A 63 13.17 14.64 4.93
N VAL A 64 13.40 13.53 5.63
CA VAL A 64 12.93 13.35 7.00
C VAL A 64 13.74 14.34 7.87
N PRO A 65 13.10 15.27 8.61
CA PRO A 65 13.79 16.12 9.57
C PRO A 65 14.34 15.33 10.77
#